data_AF-A0A6B2V0P4-F1
#
_entry.id   AF-A0A6B2V0P4-F1
#
_cell.length_a   1.000
_cell.length_b   1.000
_cell.length_c   1.000
_cell.angle_alpha   90.00
_cell.angle_beta   90.00
_cell.angle_gamma   90.00
#
_symmetry.space_group_name_H-M   'P 1'
#
loop_
_entity.id
_entity.type
_entity.pdbx_description
1 polymer ?
#
loop_
_entity_poly.entity_id
_entity_poly.type
_entity_poly.pdbx_seq_one_letter_code
_entity_poly.pdbx_strand_id
1 'polypeptide(L)'
;MLTEKNSLVFKEPGTREDRKGDIRLVCGQSCALESDTSVMTLVYGKPGATLDTCRILARGDSHRLYLAAAANGSEICVKRSSGDLALLVIQVKSTVLPGSGGNFVTADMTVWPAA
;
A
#
# COMPACT_ATOMS: atom_id res chain seq x y z
N MET A 1 -10.99 1.39 -4.36
CA MET A 1 -10.14 0.86 -5.45
C MET A 1 -9.07 1.89 -5.78
N LEU A 2 -7.80 1.54 -5.62
CA LEU A 2 -6.67 2.40 -5.95
C LEU A 2 -6.30 2.23 -7.43
N THR A 3 -6.15 3.34 -8.13
CA THR A 3 -5.81 3.45 -9.55
C THR A 3 -4.64 4.42 -9.73
N GLU A 4 -4.14 4.58 -10.95
CA GLU A 4 -3.11 5.58 -11.25
C GLU A 4 -3.58 7.04 -11.15
N LYS A 5 -4.88 7.30 -10.94
CA LYS A 5 -5.43 8.66 -10.92
C LYS A 5 -5.76 9.17 -9.52
N ASN A 6 -5.91 8.27 -8.57
CA ASN A 6 -6.37 8.57 -7.22
C ASN A 6 -5.28 8.20 -6.19
N SER A 7 -5.58 8.36 -4.91
CA SER A 7 -4.69 8.00 -3.82
C SER A 7 -5.47 7.40 -2.66
N LEU A 8 -4.81 6.54 -1.89
CA LEU A 8 -5.37 5.93 -0.68
C LEU A 8 -5.10 6.85 0.52
N VAL A 9 -6.06 6.95 1.43
CA VAL A 9 -5.97 7.80 2.62
C VAL A 9 -6.21 6.95 3.88
N PHE A 10 -5.44 7.21 4.93
CA PHE A 10 -5.49 6.43 6.19
C PHE A 10 -6.57 6.93 7.15
N LYS A 11 -6.77 8.25 7.22
CA LYS A 11 -7.74 8.88 8.15
C LYS A 11 -9.19 8.50 7.85
N GLU A 12 -9.49 8.27 6.57
CA GLU A 12 -10.80 7.83 6.10
C GLU A 12 -10.56 6.60 5.23
N PRO A 13 -10.92 5.39 5.69
CA PRO A 13 -10.67 4.16 4.95
C PRO A 13 -11.26 4.26 3.54
N GLY A 14 -10.40 4.44 2.55
CA GLY A 14 -10.86 4.68 1.19
C GLY A 14 -9.83 5.33 0.28
N THR A 15 -10.33 5.88 -0.81
CA THR A 15 -9.53 6.57 -1.81
C THR A 15 -10.02 7.98 -2.01
N ARG A 16 -9.10 8.94 -2.09
CA ARG A 16 -9.34 10.31 -2.52
C ARG A 16 -9.10 10.41 -4.01
N GLU A 17 -9.97 11.13 -4.72
CA GLU A 17 -9.95 11.23 -6.19
C GLU A 17 -8.69 11.86 -6.77
N ASP A 18 -7.95 12.67 -5.99
CA ASP A 18 -6.67 13.24 -6.42
C ASP A 18 -5.46 12.41 -5.97
N ARG A 19 -4.27 12.82 -6.37
CA ARG A 19 -3.00 12.16 -6.05
C ARG A 19 -2.29 12.78 -4.84
N LYS A 20 -3.01 13.35 -3.87
CA LYS A 20 -2.42 14.01 -2.68
C LYS A 20 -2.68 13.26 -1.37
N GLY A 21 -3.16 12.02 -1.43
CA GLY A 21 -3.30 11.13 -0.29
C GLY A 21 -1.99 10.44 0.09
N ASP A 22 -2.10 9.46 0.99
CA ASP A 22 -0.96 8.80 1.61
C ASP A 22 -0.22 7.83 0.68
N ILE A 23 -0.94 7.03 -0.11
CA ILE A 23 -0.34 6.03 -1.01
C ILE A 23 -0.92 6.16 -2.43
N ARG A 24 -0.05 6.05 -3.42
CA ARG A 24 -0.36 6.15 -4.84
C ARG A 24 0.05 4.89 -5.57
N LEU A 25 -0.77 4.43 -6.51
CA LEU A 25 -0.35 3.47 -7.53
C LEU A 25 0.38 4.23 -8.64
N VAL A 26 1.57 3.77 -8.99
CA VAL A 26 2.40 4.32 -10.08
C VAL A 26 2.88 3.19 -10.96
N CYS A 27 2.50 3.22 -12.23
CA CYS A 27 2.90 2.22 -13.22
C CYS A 27 3.77 2.85 -14.31
N GLY A 28 5.03 2.39 -14.38
CA GLY A 28 5.93 2.60 -15.51
C GLY A 28 6.24 1.24 -16.14
N GLN A 29 7.53 0.90 -16.33
CA GLN A 29 7.91 -0.47 -16.72
C GLN A 29 7.45 -1.54 -15.71
N SER A 30 7.26 -1.15 -14.45
CA SER A 30 6.61 -1.95 -13.41
C SER A 30 5.67 -1.08 -12.58
N CYS A 31 4.70 -1.70 -11.92
CA CYS A 31 3.79 -1.03 -11.00
C CYS A 31 4.31 -1.08 -9.56
N ALA A 32 4.17 0.03 -8.85
CA ALA A 32 4.55 0.17 -7.45
C ALA A 32 3.51 0.96 -6.66
N LEU A 33 3.48 0.71 -5.35
CA LEU A 33 2.91 1.65 -4.39
C LEU A 33 3.98 2.66 -3.99
N GLU A 34 3.62 3.93 -3.98
CA GLU A 34 4.51 5.04 -3.59
C GLU A 34 3.83 5.90 -2.53
N SER A 35 4.62 6.42 -1.59
CA SER A 35 4.19 7.39 -0.60
C SER A 35 5.28 8.43 -0.38
N ASP A 36 4.91 9.68 -0.13
CA ASP A 36 5.89 10.74 0.19
C ASP A 36 6.29 10.72 1.67
N THR A 37 5.48 10.10 2.53
CA THR A 37 5.64 10.17 3.99
C THR A 37 5.61 8.82 4.69
N SER A 38 5.20 7.76 3.99
CA SER A 38 5.01 6.44 4.59
C SER A 38 6.01 5.46 4.04
N VAL A 39 6.54 4.60 4.91
CA VAL A 39 7.41 3.49 4.52
C VAL A 39 6.58 2.21 4.43
N MET A 40 6.87 1.40 3.43
CA MET A 40 6.08 0.22 3.09
C MET A 40 6.98 -1.01 2.98
N THR A 41 6.46 -2.15 3.39
CA THR A 41 7.17 -3.44 3.31
C THR A 41 6.18 -4.56 3.07
N LEU A 42 6.50 -5.40 2.07
CA LEU A 42 5.77 -6.63 1.81
C LEU A 42 6.09 -7.65 2.91
N VAL A 43 5.06 -8.27 3.47
CA VAL A 43 5.22 -9.35 4.45
C VAL A 43 5.41 -10.66 3.70
N TYR A 44 6.54 -11.31 3.93
CA TYR A 44 6.84 -12.63 3.37
C TYR A 44 6.51 -13.73 4.39
N GLY A 45 5.98 -14.85 3.91
CA GLY A 45 5.69 -16.03 4.73
C GLY A 45 4.19 -16.26 4.93
N LYS A 46 3.82 -16.71 6.14
CA LYS A 46 2.44 -17.05 6.47
C LYS A 46 1.60 -15.76 6.67
N PRO A 47 0.42 -15.66 6.04
CA PRO A 47 -0.51 -14.57 6.30
C PRO A 47 -0.94 -14.47 7.77
N GLY A 48 -1.38 -13.29 8.18
CA GLY A 48 -1.81 -12.98 9.54
C GLY A 48 -0.93 -11.94 10.24
N ALA A 49 -0.34 -11.00 9.48
CA ALA A 49 0.43 -9.90 10.05
C ALA A 49 -0.39 -9.12 11.08
N THR A 50 0.23 -8.84 12.22
CA THR A 50 -0.36 -8.09 13.33
C THR A 50 0.30 -6.72 13.49
N LEU A 51 -0.22 -5.90 14.41
CA LEU A 51 0.41 -4.65 14.83
C LEU A 51 1.90 -4.83 15.17
N ASP A 52 2.24 -5.86 15.96
CA ASP A 52 3.62 -6.11 16.37
C ASP A 52 4.50 -6.54 15.18
N THR A 53 3.93 -7.34 14.26
CA THR A 53 4.60 -7.71 13.01
C THR A 53 4.95 -6.47 12.20
N CYS A 54 3.97 -5.57 11.99
CA CYS A 54 4.20 -4.35 11.24
C CYS A 54 5.11 -3.35 11.96
N ARG A 55 5.10 -3.29 13.28
CA ARG A 55 6.04 -2.48 14.07
C ARG A 55 7.50 -2.91 13.88
N ILE A 56 7.74 -4.19 13.62
CA ILE A 56 9.08 -4.73 13.36
C ILE A 56 9.45 -4.53 11.89
N LEU A 57 8.56 -4.88 10.95
CA LEU A 57 8.86 -4.88 9.52
C LEU A 57 8.91 -3.48 8.90
N ALA A 58 8.02 -2.57 9.30
CA ALA A 58 7.96 -1.20 8.78
C ALA A 58 8.99 -0.26 9.46
N ARG A 59 10.16 -0.81 9.83
CA ARG A 59 11.33 -0.05 10.31
C ARG A 59 12.25 0.39 9.18
N GLY A 60 12.06 -0.15 7.98
CA GLY A 60 12.81 0.27 6.80
C GLY A 60 12.49 1.71 6.38
N ASP A 61 13.17 2.14 5.32
CA ASP A 61 13.13 3.50 4.76
C ASP A 61 12.49 3.54 3.36
N SER A 62 11.99 2.41 2.87
CA SER A 62 11.45 2.36 1.50
C SER A 62 10.07 2.98 1.41
N HIS A 63 10.03 4.14 0.76
CA HIS A 63 8.81 4.85 0.35
C HIS A 63 8.17 4.30 -0.94
N ARG A 64 8.81 3.30 -1.55
CA ARG A 64 8.36 2.67 -2.81
C ARG A 64 8.36 1.15 -2.64
N LEU A 65 7.24 0.52 -3.01
CA LEU A 65 7.10 -0.94 -2.99
C LEU A 65 6.62 -1.44 -4.35
N TYR A 66 7.48 -2.17 -5.06
CA TYR A 66 7.13 -2.80 -6.32
C TYR A 66 6.13 -3.95 -6.11
N LEU A 67 5.10 -4.00 -6.95
CA LEU A 67 4.01 -4.96 -6.85
C LEU A 67 4.26 -6.26 -7.64
N ALA A 68 5.47 -6.45 -8.18
CA ALA A 68 5.83 -7.65 -8.93
C ALA A 68 5.69 -8.93 -8.08
N ALA A 69 6.10 -8.86 -6.80
CA ALA A 69 6.04 -9.98 -5.87
C ALA A 69 4.71 -10.06 -5.09
N ALA A 70 3.82 -9.08 -5.23
CA ALA A 70 2.57 -9.02 -4.49
C ALA A 70 1.43 -9.71 -5.29
N ALA A 71 0.52 -10.40 -4.63
CA ALA A 71 -0.62 -11.09 -5.22
C ALA A 71 -1.87 -10.93 -4.34
N ASN A 72 -3.00 -11.53 -4.73
CA ASN A 72 -4.14 -11.67 -3.83
C ASN A 72 -3.70 -12.32 -2.51
N GLY A 73 -4.15 -11.76 -1.39
CA GLY A 73 -3.78 -12.18 -0.04
C GLY A 73 -2.41 -11.69 0.43
N SER A 74 -1.65 -10.96 -0.40
CA SER A 74 -0.40 -10.36 0.06
C SER A 74 -0.66 -9.27 1.09
N GLU A 75 0.13 -9.30 2.15
CA GLU A 75 0.08 -8.38 3.26
C GLU A 75 1.21 -7.36 3.15
N ILE A 76 0.89 -6.08 3.31
CA ILE A 76 1.84 -4.98 3.25
C ILE A 76 1.71 -4.18 4.53
N CYS A 77 2.79 -4.13 5.30
CA CYS A 77 2.89 -3.28 6.46
C CYS A 77 3.28 -1.86 6.02
N VAL A 78 2.56 -0.87 6.52
CA VAL A 78 2.81 0.54 6.26
C VAL A 78 3.00 1.29 7.57
N LYS A 79 4.01 2.15 7.64
CA LYS A 79 4.22 3.08 8.75
C LYS A 79 4.24 4.50 8.22
N ARG A 80 3.37 5.34 8.75
CA ARG A 80 3.34 6.78 8.43
C ARG A 80 4.37 7.53 9.28
N SER A 81 4.79 8.69 8.80
CA SER A 81 5.60 9.63 9.57
C SER A 81 4.92 10.13 10.85
N SER A 82 3.58 10.14 10.90
CA SER A 82 2.79 10.42 12.11
C SER A 82 2.95 9.36 13.20
N GLY A 83 3.49 8.18 12.88
CA GLY A 83 3.59 7.04 13.79
C GLY A 83 2.48 6.01 13.63
N ASP A 84 1.41 6.33 12.87
CA ASP A 84 0.34 5.38 12.57
C ASP A 84 0.90 4.17 11.82
N LEU A 85 0.39 2.99 12.16
CA LEU A 85 0.66 1.75 11.44
C LEU A 85 -0.58 1.31 10.69
N ALA A 86 -0.41 0.72 9.51
CA ALA A 86 -1.49 0.02 8.84
C ALA A 86 -1.02 -1.29 8.24
N LEU A 87 -1.99 -2.18 8.05
CA LEU A 87 -1.87 -3.38 7.26
C LEU A 87 -2.78 -3.24 6.04
N LEU A 88 -2.19 -3.35 4.85
CA LEU A 88 -2.91 -3.46 3.59
C LEU A 88 -2.91 -4.93 3.16
N VAL A 89 -4.08 -5.48 2.87
CA VAL A 89 -4.23 -6.84 2.33
C VAL A 89 -4.75 -6.74 0.91
N ILE A 90 -3.96 -7.14 -0.09
CA ILE A 90 -4.36 -7.05 -1.50
C ILE A 90 -5.49 -8.03 -1.78
N GLN A 91 -6.61 -7.49 -2.29
CA GLN A 91 -7.75 -8.27 -2.75
C GLN A 91 -7.66 -8.54 -4.26
N VAL A 92 -7.43 -7.52 -5.07
CA VAL A 92 -7.28 -7.70 -6.53
C VAL A 92 -6.14 -6.83 -7.00
N LYS A 93 -5.30 -7.40 -7.86
CA LYS A 93 -4.22 -6.69 -8.54
C LYS A 93 -4.37 -6.87 -10.05
N SER A 94 -4.52 -5.77 -10.76
CA SER A 94 -4.48 -5.72 -12.22
C SER A 94 -3.36 -4.78 -12.64
N THR A 95 -2.36 -5.30 -13.36
CA THR A 95 -1.21 -4.55 -13.86
C THR A 95 -0.95 -5.00 -15.30
N VAL A 96 -1.76 -4.50 -16.24
CA VAL A 96 -1.85 -5.03 -17.61
C VAL A 96 -0.83 -4.36 -18.52
N LEU A 97 -0.91 -3.03 -18.66
CA LEU A 97 0.02 -2.20 -19.44
C LEU A 97 -0.01 -0.75 -18.93
N PRO A 98 1.11 -0.01 -18.91
CA PRO A 98 1.15 1.40 -18.48
C PRO A 98 0.25 2.26 -19.37
N GLY A 99 -0.54 3.16 -18.77
CA GLY A 99 -1.40 4.08 -19.52
C GLY A 99 -2.66 3.46 -20.14
N SER A 100 -2.88 2.14 -20.02
CA SER A 100 -4.08 1.46 -20.52
C SER A 100 -5.36 1.79 -19.73
N GLY A 101 -5.22 2.41 -18.54
CA GLY A 101 -6.31 2.62 -17.60
C GLY A 101 -6.78 1.36 -16.87
N GLY A 102 -6.23 0.19 -17.18
CA GLY A 102 -6.56 -1.09 -16.54
C GLY A 102 -5.74 -1.40 -15.29
N ASN A 103 -4.84 -0.50 -14.85
CA ASN A 103 -3.99 -0.72 -13.68
C ASN A 103 -4.71 -0.29 -12.40
N PHE A 104 -4.96 -1.25 -11.52
CA PHE A 104 -5.59 -0.98 -10.24
C PHE A 104 -5.21 -2.01 -9.17
N VAL A 105 -5.36 -1.60 -7.92
CA VAL A 105 -5.27 -2.43 -6.74
C VAL A 105 -6.51 -2.22 -5.89
N THR A 106 -7.16 -3.30 -5.48
CA THR A 106 -8.10 -3.27 -4.35
C THR A 106 -7.40 -3.91 -3.15
N ALA A 107 -7.60 -3.32 -1.98
CA ALA A 107 -7.03 -3.83 -0.74
C ALA A 107 -7.96 -3.50 0.42
N ASP A 108 -7.99 -4.37 1.41
CA ASP A 108 -8.52 -4.06 2.72
C ASP A 108 -7.44 -3.36 3.54
N MET A 109 -7.85 -2.46 4.42
CA MET A 109 -6.94 -1.72 5.27
C MET A 109 -7.37 -1.80 6.72
N THR A 110 -6.43 -2.17 7.57
CA THR A 110 -6.55 -2.04 9.03
C THR A 110 -5.58 -0.98 9.49
N VAL A 111 -6.05 0.02 10.24
CA VAL A 111 -5.22 1.12 10.76
C VAL A 111 -5.14 1.03 12.27
N TRP A 112 -3.93 1.15 12.79
CA TRP A 112 -3.62 1.31 14.20
C TRP A 112 -3.03 2.72 14.41
N PRO A 113 -3.81 3.66 14.96
CA PRO A 113 -3.34 5.00 15.24
C PRO A 113 -2.10 4.99 16.15
N ALA A 114 -1.23 5.97 15.97
CA ALA A 114 -0.20 6.25 16.96
C ALA A 114 -0.85 6.52 18.33
N ALA A 115 -0.21 6.02 19.40
CA ALA A 115 -0.64 6.27 20.77
C ALA A 115 -0.29 7.68 21.24
#